data_AF-A0A6V8NQE6-F1
#
_entry.id   AF-A0A6V8NQE6-F1
#
_cell.length_a   1.000
_cell.length_b   1.000
_cell.length_c   1.000
_cell.angle_alpha   90.00
_cell.angle_beta   90.00
_cell.angle_gamma   90.00
#
_symmetry.space_group_name_H-M   'P 1'
#
loop_
_entity.id
_entity.type
_entity.pdbx_description
1 polymer ?
#
loop_
_entity_poly.entity_id
_entity_poly.type
_entity_poly.pdbx_seq_one_letter_code
_entity_poly.pdbx_strand_id
1 'polypeptide(L)'
;MTRIVLIRHGETEWNRLGRFQGRTDVPLNQEGLEQAERLAQRLKEVPLTRIYTSPLIRARKTAEIVNDCHGVEIVPQEELTEVDHGHWTGMFKSQVMEMDGERYKTWLTRPDTLVVPGGESLSDVFRRSVGVIEEIIENNGGETIQICAHDAVNKVLLCHFLGLELSSFWKFKQGNGCINIIDVLDRNNFMIMLVNDTCHLGGIVDSTAEGAL
;
A
#
# COMPACT_ATOMS: atom_id res chain seq x y z
N MET A 1 -1.77 -6.89 22.25
CA MET A 1 -2.31 -6.93 20.87
C MET A 1 -2.15 -5.55 20.26
N THR A 2 -1.59 -5.45 19.07
CA THR A 2 -1.51 -4.20 18.29
C THR A 2 -2.42 -4.35 17.09
N ARG A 3 -3.27 -3.35 16.81
CA ARG A 3 -4.13 -3.34 15.62
C ARG A 3 -3.55 -2.42 14.57
N ILE A 4 -3.34 -2.95 13.37
CA ILE A 4 -2.84 -2.20 12.22
C ILE A 4 -4.00 -1.93 11.26
N VAL A 5 -4.23 -0.65 10.98
CA VAL A 5 -5.08 -0.17 9.88
C VAL A 5 -4.17 0.14 8.70
N LEU A 6 -3.98 -0.82 7.80
CA LEU A 6 -3.10 -0.71 6.63
C LEU A 6 -3.89 -0.18 5.42
N ILE A 7 -3.44 0.95 4.88
CA ILE A 7 -4.14 1.73 3.87
C ILE A 7 -3.28 1.88 2.62
N ARG A 8 -3.92 1.80 1.44
CA ARG A 8 -3.31 2.27 0.18
C ARG A 8 -3.70 3.74 -0.04
N HIS A 9 -2.75 4.56 -0.49
CA HIS A 9 -3.02 5.96 -0.86
C HIS A 9 -4.18 6.13 -1.85
N GLY A 10 -4.80 7.31 -1.86
CA GLY A 10 -5.85 7.69 -2.81
C GLY A 10 -5.35 7.77 -4.26
N GLU A 11 -6.26 7.90 -5.22
CA GLU A 11 -5.93 7.94 -6.64
C GLU A 11 -4.98 9.09 -7.02
N THR A 12 -4.10 8.82 -7.98
CA THR A 12 -3.27 9.82 -8.67
C THR A 12 -3.58 9.79 -10.16
N GLU A 13 -3.15 10.82 -10.89
CA GLU A 13 -3.29 10.82 -12.35
C GLU A 13 -2.59 9.63 -13.02
N TRP A 14 -1.49 9.13 -12.45
CA TRP A 14 -0.79 7.99 -13.01
C TRP A 14 -1.49 6.66 -12.71
N ASN A 15 -2.26 6.56 -11.63
CA ASN A 15 -3.17 5.43 -11.45
C ASN A 15 -4.25 5.42 -12.52
N ARG A 16 -4.95 6.54 -12.69
CA ARG A 16 -6.01 6.72 -13.69
C ARG A 16 -5.56 6.41 -15.11
N LEU A 17 -4.31 6.77 -15.43
CA LEU A 17 -3.69 6.55 -16.73
C LEU A 17 -3.00 5.18 -16.89
N GLY A 18 -2.90 4.37 -15.84
CA GLY A 18 -2.20 3.08 -15.89
C GLY A 18 -0.69 3.21 -16.13
N ARG A 19 -0.05 4.20 -15.50
CA ARG A 19 1.41 4.41 -15.54
C ARG A 19 2.08 3.82 -14.29
N PHE A 20 3.25 3.22 -14.49
CA PHE A 20 4.09 2.76 -13.39
C PHE A 20 4.68 3.97 -12.65
N GLN A 21 4.26 4.20 -11.40
CA GLN A 21 4.70 5.35 -10.60
C GLN A 21 6.05 5.13 -9.94
N GLY A 22 6.20 3.97 -9.31
CA GLY A 22 7.33 3.65 -8.45
C GLY A 22 7.54 4.76 -7.42
N ARG A 23 8.78 5.26 -7.36
CA ARG A 23 9.18 6.30 -6.42
C ARG A 23 8.96 7.73 -6.92
N THR A 24 8.40 7.91 -8.11
CA THR A 24 8.06 9.26 -8.60
C THR A 24 6.99 9.86 -7.70
N ASP A 25 7.22 11.09 -7.23
CA ASP A 25 6.38 11.75 -6.24
C ASP A 25 5.16 12.45 -6.88
N VAL A 26 4.25 11.64 -7.42
CA VAL A 26 3.01 12.12 -8.06
C VAL A 26 1.96 12.43 -6.99
N PRO A 27 1.34 13.62 -7.00
CA PRO A 27 0.29 13.97 -6.04
C PRO A 27 -1.04 13.25 -6.30
N LEU A 28 -1.90 13.25 -5.28
CA LEU A 28 -3.29 12.84 -5.43
C LEU A 28 -3.99 13.72 -6.48
N ASN A 29 -4.88 13.13 -7.26
CA ASN A 29 -5.81 13.88 -8.09
C ASN A 29 -7.08 14.23 -7.29
N GLN A 30 -8.04 14.90 -7.94
CA GLN A 30 -9.30 15.30 -7.29
C GLN A 30 -10.05 14.11 -6.69
N GLU A 31 -10.17 13.01 -7.45
CA GLU A 31 -10.79 11.77 -6.98
C GLU A 31 -10.03 11.19 -5.78
N GLY A 32 -8.70 11.18 -5.79
CA GLY A 32 -7.88 10.72 -4.67
C GLY A 32 -8.03 11.54 -3.40
N LEU A 33 -8.29 12.85 -3.52
CA LEU A 33 -8.61 13.71 -2.38
C LEU A 33 -9.99 13.34 -1.80
N GLU A 34 -11.00 13.17 -2.65
CA GLU A 34 -12.35 12.77 -2.24
C GLU A 34 -12.35 11.36 -1.61
N GLN A 35 -11.55 10.43 -2.14
CA GLN A 35 -11.33 9.11 -1.55
C GLN A 35 -10.74 9.22 -0.14
N ALA A 36 -9.71 10.06 0.04
CA ALA A 36 -9.09 10.27 1.35
C ALA A 36 -10.05 10.92 2.36
N GLU A 37 -10.91 11.84 1.93
CA GLU A 37 -11.94 12.44 2.80
C GLU A 37 -12.98 11.40 3.25
N ARG A 38 -13.45 10.54 2.33
CA ARG A 38 -14.40 9.46 2.66
C ARG A 38 -13.76 8.40 3.56
N LEU A 39 -12.48 8.12 3.35
CA LEU A 39 -11.68 7.27 4.21
C LEU A 39 -11.55 7.87 5.62
N ALA A 40 -11.30 9.18 5.74
CA ALA A 40 -11.28 9.87 7.04
C ALA A 40 -12.61 9.73 7.78
N GLN A 41 -13.74 9.93 7.08
CA GLN A 41 -15.07 9.71 7.68
C GLN A 41 -15.29 8.25 8.11
N ARG A 42 -14.79 7.29 7.32
CA ARG A 42 -14.89 5.86 7.62
C ARG A 42 -14.09 5.47 8.86
N LEU A 43 -12.94 6.10 9.09
CA LEU A 43 -12.02 5.80 10.18
C LEU A 43 -12.20 6.69 11.41
N LYS A 44 -13.07 7.70 11.36
CA LYS A 44 -13.26 8.71 12.41
C LYS A 44 -13.39 8.16 13.84
N GLU A 45 -14.12 7.05 14.01
CA GLU A 45 -14.38 6.43 15.32
C GLU A 45 -13.33 5.37 15.71
N VAL A 46 -12.33 5.13 14.86
CA VAL A 46 -11.21 4.23 15.17
C VAL A 46 -10.24 4.98 16.11
N PRO A 47 -9.87 4.40 17.26
CA PRO A 47 -9.01 5.08 18.24
C PRO A 47 -7.53 5.01 17.82
N LEU A 48 -7.20 5.68 16.71
CA LEU A 48 -5.82 5.78 16.24
C LEU A 48 -4.98 6.52 17.28
N THR A 49 -3.81 5.97 17.59
CA THR A 49 -2.83 6.53 18.54
C THR A 49 -1.61 7.11 17.84
N ARG A 50 -1.32 6.60 16.64
CA ARG A 50 -0.17 6.98 15.82
C ARG A 50 -0.43 6.64 14.35
N ILE A 51 0.16 7.41 13.46
CA ILE A 51 0.10 7.19 12.01
C ILE A 51 1.52 7.05 11.47
N TYR A 52 1.77 5.97 10.74
CA TYR A 52 2.98 5.78 9.94
C TYR A 52 2.64 5.93 8.46
N THR A 53 3.56 6.47 7.67
CA THR A 53 3.32 6.65 6.25
C THR A 53 4.59 6.56 5.43
N SER A 54 4.47 6.14 4.18
CA SER A 54 5.51 6.41 3.20
C SER A 54 5.72 7.94 3.06
N PRO A 55 6.96 8.41 2.85
CA PRO A 55 7.25 9.83 2.67
C PRO A 55 6.66 10.42 1.37
N LEU A 56 6.32 9.57 0.39
CA LEU A 56 5.75 10.01 -0.90
C LEU A 56 4.44 10.77 -0.67
N ILE A 57 4.29 11.91 -1.33
CA ILE A 57 3.25 12.90 -1.12
C ILE A 57 1.84 12.32 -1.22
N ARG A 58 1.62 11.34 -2.11
CA ARG A 58 0.31 10.67 -2.23
C ARG A 58 -0.10 9.91 -0.96
N ALA A 59 0.83 9.17 -0.35
CA ALA A 59 0.57 8.41 0.87
C ALA A 59 0.48 9.34 2.08
N ARG A 60 1.44 10.25 2.20
CA ARG A 60 1.46 11.26 3.26
C ARG A 60 0.20 12.14 3.23
N LYS A 61 -0.24 12.61 2.06
CA LYS A 61 -1.44 13.44 1.96
C LYS A 61 -2.71 12.67 2.31
N THR A 62 -2.83 11.40 1.90
CA THR A 62 -3.94 10.54 2.36
C THR A 62 -3.92 10.38 3.88
N ALA A 63 -2.75 10.13 4.46
CA ALA A 63 -2.59 9.98 5.91
C ALA A 63 -2.93 11.26 6.69
N GLU A 64 -2.51 12.44 6.19
CA GLU A 64 -2.84 13.75 6.75
C GLU A 64 -4.35 13.99 6.80
N ILE A 65 -5.07 13.73 5.69
CA ILE A 65 -6.53 13.93 5.62
C ILE A 65 -7.26 13.03 6.62
N VAL A 66 -6.82 11.78 6.81
CA VAL A 66 -7.37 10.93 7.87
C VAL A 66 -7.08 11.52 9.25
N ASN A 67 -5.86 12.03 9.46
CA ASN A 67 -5.42 12.56 10.74
C ASN A 67 -6.18 13.82 11.18
N ASP A 68 -6.84 14.55 10.28
CA ASP A 68 -7.64 15.74 10.63
C ASP A 68 -8.71 15.43 11.70
N CYS A 69 -9.18 14.18 11.78
CA CYS A 69 -10.14 13.74 12.79
C CYS A 69 -9.50 13.18 14.08
N HIS A 70 -8.20 12.85 14.07
CA HIS A 70 -7.52 12.15 15.17
C HIS A 70 -6.49 13.02 15.89
N GLY A 71 -5.77 13.89 15.17
CA GLY A 71 -4.77 14.80 15.74
C GLY A 71 -3.56 14.09 16.37
N VAL A 72 -3.18 12.92 15.85
CA VAL A 72 -2.04 12.14 16.36
C VAL A 72 -0.76 12.39 15.57
N GLU A 73 0.36 11.90 16.09
CA GLU A 73 1.66 12.02 15.43
C GLU A 73 1.70 11.23 14.11
N ILE A 74 2.18 11.88 13.05
CA ILE A 74 2.48 11.26 11.76
C ILE A 74 3.99 11.05 11.65
N VAL A 75 4.41 9.81 11.47
CA VAL A 75 5.82 9.40 11.39
C VAL A 75 6.11 8.85 9.97
N PRO A 76 6.83 9.59 9.12
CA PRO A 76 7.28 9.08 7.84
C PRO A 76 8.28 7.93 8.01
N GLN A 77 8.19 6.91 7.15
CA GLN A 77 9.06 5.75 7.12
C GLN A 77 9.52 5.49 5.68
N GLU A 78 10.81 5.63 5.43
CA GLU A 78 11.40 5.47 4.10
C GLU A 78 11.17 4.05 3.55
N GLU A 79 11.20 3.05 4.44
CA GLU A 79 10.99 1.64 4.18
C GLU A 79 9.57 1.30 3.71
N LEU A 80 8.62 2.21 3.86
CA LEU A 80 7.25 2.08 3.35
C LEU A 80 7.08 2.66 1.93
N THR A 81 8.13 3.21 1.32
CA THR A 81 8.11 3.73 -0.05
C THR A 81 7.72 2.67 -1.08
N GLU A 82 7.06 3.08 -2.16
CA GLU A 82 6.67 2.14 -3.22
C GLU A 82 7.88 1.43 -3.83
N VAL A 83 7.65 0.26 -4.42
CA VAL A 83 8.65 -0.46 -5.21
C VAL A 83 9.28 0.45 -6.26
N ASP A 84 10.60 0.44 -6.37
CA ASP A 84 11.26 1.07 -7.51
C ASP A 84 11.01 0.24 -8.78
N HIS A 85 10.21 0.76 -9.71
CA HIS A 85 9.95 0.10 -10.99
C HIS A 85 11.09 0.26 -12.00
N GLY A 86 12.19 0.90 -11.63
CA GLY A 86 13.37 1.06 -12.48
C GLY A 86 13.01 1.67 -13.83
N HIS A 87 13.46 1.02 -14.91
CA HIS A 87 13.21 1.46 -16.28
C HIS A 87 11.72 1.54 -16.68
N TRP A 88 10.81 0.92 -15.95
CA TRP A 88 9.37 1.03 -16.25
C TRP A 88 8.75 2.31 -15.71
N THR A 89 9.42 3.03 -14.80
CA THR A 89 8.90 4.23 -14.16
C THR A 89 8.48 5.28 -15.20
N GLY A 90 7.25 5.79 -15.08
CA GLY A 90 6.66 6.77 -16.00
C GLY A 90 6.04 6.19 -17.26
N MET A 91 6.30 4.92 -17.59
CA MET A 91 5.75 4.28 -18.78
C MET A 91 4.31 3.83 -18.56
N PHE A 92 3.53 3.86 -19.63
CA PHE A 92 2.25 3.16 -19.68
C PHE A 92 2.46 1.65 -19.75
N LYS A 93 1.51 0.87 -19.21
CA LYS A 93 1.50 -0.59 -19.35
C LYS A 93 1.64 -1.06 -20.80
N SER A 94 0.97 -0.39 -21.75
CA SER A 94 1.09 -0.70 -23.18
C SER A 94 2.51 -0.58 -23.71
N GLN A 95 3.24 0.46 -23.28
CA GLN A 95 4.63 0.66 -23.66
C GLN A 95 5.55 -0.40 -23.04
N VAL A 96 5.30 -0.78 -21.77
CA VAL A 96 6.07 -1.85 -21.11
C VAL A 96 5.82 -3.19 -21.79
N MET A 97 4.58 -3.51 -22.17
CA MET A 97 4.24 -4.72 -22.92
C MET A 97 4.98 -4.80 -24.26
N GLU A 98 5.11 -3.67 -24.96
CA GLU A 98 5.81 -3.59 -26.25
C GLU A 98 7.33 -3.67 -26.09
N MET A 99 7.91 -2.96 -25.12
CA MET A 99 9.36 -2.85 -24.94
C MET A 99 9.99 -4.00 -24.15
N ASP A 100 9.26 -4.59 -23.20
CA ASP A 100 9.79 -5.53 -22.21
C ASP A 100 8.78 -6.65 -21.89
N GLY A 101 8.09 -7.14 -22.93
CA GLY A 101 6.96 -8.07 -22.80
C GLY A 101 7.25 -9.35 -22.03
N GLU A 102 8.46 -9.91 -22.11
CA GLU A 102 8.84 -11.10 -21.35
C GLU A 102 8.90 -10.81 -19.84
N ARG A 103 9.53 -9.71 -19.41
CA ARG A 103 9.53 -9.31 -18.00
C ARG A 103 8.14 -8.88 -17.54
N TYR A 104 7.34 -8.25 -18.41
CA TYR A 104 5.95 -7.95 -18.09
C TYR A 104 5.14 -9.23 -17.87
N LYS A 105 5.36 -10.28 -18.67
CA LYS A 105 4.75 -11.60 -18.44
C LYS A 105 5.25 -12.22 -17.12
N THR A 106 6.53 -12.08 -16.78
CA THR A 106 7.05 -12.47 -15.47
C THR A 106 6.38 -11.69 -14.34
N TRP A 107 6.17 -10.38 -14.49
CA TRP A 107 5.43 -9.56 -13.53
C TRP A 107 4.06 -10.14 -13.26
N LEU A 108 3.31 -10.51 -14.30
CA LEU A 108 1.96 -11.05 -14.14
C LEU A 108 1.90 -12.47 -13.55
N THR A 109 2.93 -13.29 -13.77
CA THR A 109 2.85 -14.75 -13.49
C THR A 109 3.77 -15.24 -12.39
N ARG A 110 4.93 -14.60 -12.23
CA ARG A 110 5.99 -14.94 -11.26
C ARG A 110 6.64 -13.65 -10.71
N PRO A 111 5.86 -12.74 -10.13
CA PRO A 111 6.34 -11.43 -9.69
C PRO A 111 7.49 -11.53 -8.66
N ASP A 112 7.55 -12.62 -7.89
CA ASP A 112 8.61 -12.96 -6.94
C ASP A 112 9.99 -13.12 -7.58
N THR A 113 10.04 -13.44 -8.88
CA THR A 113 11.29 -13.61 -9.64
C THR A 113 11.62 -12.43 -10.56
N LEU A 114 10.76 -11.42 -10.62
CA LEU A 114 10.96 -10.28 -11.49
C LEU A 114 12.13 -9.42 -11.00
N VAL A 115 13.00 -9.06 -11.94
CA VAL A 115 13.99 -8.01 -11.76
C VAL A 115 13.89 -7.06 -12.95
N VAL A 116 13.43 -5.84 -12.69
CA VAL A 116 13.44 -4.75 -13.68
C VAL A 116 14.78 -4.00 -13.58
N PRO A 117 15.49 -3.75 -14.69
CA PRO A 117 16.75 -3.00 -14.65
C PRO A 117 16.59 -1.64 -13.94
N GLY A 118 17.50 -1.37 -13.00
CA GLY A 118 17.48 -0.15 -12.19
C GLY A 118 16.35 -0.08 -11.13
N GLY A 119 15.59 -1.17 -10.94
CA GLY A 119 14.49 -1.23 -9.97
C GLY A 119 14.76 -2.19 -8.79
N GLU A 120 13.75 -2.35 -7.94
CA GLU A 120 13.74 -3.27 -6.80
C GLU A 120 13.07 -4.61 -7.18
N SER A 121 13.55 -5.70 -6.58
CA SER A 121 12.80 -6.95 -6.53
C SER A 121 11.74 -6.93 -5.42
N LEU A 122 10.72 -7.79 -5.49
CA LEU A 122 9.78 -7.94 -4.37
C LEU A 122 10.47 -8.41 -3.07
N SER A 123 11.59 -9.15 -3.18
CA SER A 123 12.38 -9.54 -2.01
C SER A 123 13.07 -8.35 -1.34
N ASP A 124 13.48 -7.34 -2.11
CA ASP A 124 14.05 -6.11 -1.54
C ASP A 124 12.98 -5.30 -0.82
N VAL A 125 11.79 -5.17 -1.43
CA VAL A 125 10.62 -4.54 -0.80
C VAL A 125 10.26 -5.27 0.49
N PHE A 126 10.18 -6.61 0.48
CA PHE A 126 9.91 -7.42 1.66
C PHE A 126 10.91 -7.14 2.78
N ARG A 127 12.21 -7.16 2.48
CA ARG A 127 13.26 -6.99 3.50
C ARG A 127 13.13 -5.65 4.23
N ARG A 128 12.90 -4.56 3.50
CA ARG A 128 12.76 -3.22 4.12
C ARG A 128 11.41 -3.05 4.82
N SER A 129 10.31 -3.43 4.16
CA SER A 129 8.97 -3.13 4.68
C SER A 129 8.62 -4.01 5.86
N VAL A 130 9.00 -5.30 5.87
CA VAL A 130 8.76 -6.18 7.02
C VAL A 130 9.62 -5.75 8.21
N GLY A 131 10.89 -5.41 7.98
CA GLY A 131 11.78 -4.97 9.06
C GLY A 131 11.24 -3.76 9.82
N VAL A 132 10.78 -2.72 9.11
CA VAL A 132 10.19 -1.53 9.77
C VAL A 132 8.84 -1.85 10.44
N ILE A 133 8.04 -2.76 9.86
CA ILE A 133 6.74 -3.14 10.42
C ILE A 133 6.89 -3.89 11.73
N GLU A 134 7.87 -4.78 11.83
CA GLU A 134 8.19 -5.49 13.09
C GLU A 134 8.59 -4.49 14.19
N GLU A 135 9.45 -3.52 13.88
CA GLU A 135 9.82 -2.44 14.82
C GLU A 135 8.61 -1.60 15.24
N ILE A 136 7.75 -1.22 14.29
CA ILE A 136 6.52 -0.47 14.57
C ILE A 136 5.61 -1.28 15.51
N ILE A 137 5.42 -2.57 15.25
CA ILE A 137 4.59 -3.44 16.09
C ILE A 137 5.12 -3.49 17.51
N GLU A 138 6.43 -3.67 17.68
CA GLU A 138 7.10 -3.73 18.98
C GLU A 138 6.92 -2.44 19.80
N ASN A 139 6.95 -1.29 19.14
CA ASN A 139 6.86 0.02 19.78
C ASN A 139 5.43 0.48 20.09
N ASN A 140 4.40 -0.17 19.54
CA ASN A 140 2.99 0.24 19.66
C ASN A 140 2.13 -0.89 20.30
N GLY A 141 2.70 -1.60 21.26
CA GLY A 141 2.04 -2.70 21.96
C GLY A 141 0.76 -2.27 22.69
N GLY A 142 -0.38 -2.83 22.32
CA GLY A 142 -1.69 -2.47 22.93
C GLY A 142 -2.43 -1.35 22.21
N GLU A 143 -1.84 -0.80 21.15
CA GLU A 143 -2.36 0.37 20.46
C GLU A 143 -3.07 0.01 19.14
N THR A 144 -3.86 0.95 18.62
CA THR A 144 -4.35 0.93 17.24
C THR A 144 -3.59 1.98 16.44
N ILE A 145 -2.93 1.55 15.37
CA ILE A 145 -2.10 2.41 14.53
C ILE A 145 -2.58 2.35 13.08
N GLN A 146 -2.35 3.44 12.35
CA GLN A 146 -2.53 3.48 10.90
C GLN A 146 -1.18 3.37 10.20
N ILE A 147 -1.16 2.68 9.07
CA ILE A 147 -0.03 2.66 8.16
C ILE A 147 -0.53 2.97 6.75
N CYS A 148 -0.10 4.07 6.16
CA CYS A 148 -0.47 4.44 4.79
C CYS A 148 0.72 4.27 3.83
N ALA A 149 0.60 3.32 2.90
CA ALA A 149 1.63 2.95 1.94
C ALA A 149 1.04 2.77 0.53
N HIS A 150 1.51 1.76 -0.21
CA HIS A 150 1.28 1.62 -1.66
C HIS A 150 0.87 0.20 -2.04
N ASP A 151 0.52 0.00 -3.31
CA ASP A 151 -0.02 -1.27 -3.82
C ASP A 151 0.94 -2.44 -3.58
N ALA A 152 2.19 -2.32 -4.03
CA ALA A 152 3.14 -3.43 -3.93
C ALA A 152 3.59 -3.67 -2.48
N VAL A 153 3.82 -2.60 -1.72
CA VAL A 153 4.17 -2.69 -0.30
C VAL A 153 3.08 -3.40 0.50
N ASN A 154 1.80 -3.02 0.32
CA ASN A 154 0.70 -3.62 1.05
C ASN A 154 0.54 -5.11 0.72
N LYS A 155 0.65 -5.49 -0.56
CA LYS A 155 0.59 -6.90 -0.99
C LYS A 155 1.73 -7.73 -0.38
N VAL A 156 2.94 -7.19 -0.33
CA VAL A 156 4.09 -7.81 0.32
C VAL A 156 3.84 -8.02 1.82
N LEU A 157 3.31 -7.01 2.51
CA LEU A 157 2.96 -7.12 3.93
C LEU A 157 1.84 -8.12 4.17
N LEU A 158 0.82 -8.16 3.31
CA LEU A 158 -0.25 -9.17 3.40
C LEU A 158 0.28 -10.59 3.19
N CYS A 159 1.23 -10.80 2.26
CA CYS A 159 1.94 -12.07 2.14
C CYS A 159 2.64 -12.44 3.45
N HIS A 160 3.39 -11.51 4.06
CA HIS A 160 4.08 -11.73 5.33
C HIS A 160 3.10 -12.12 6.45
N PHE A 161 2.05 -11.32 6.69
CA PHE A 161 1.09 -11.56 7.77
C PHE A 161 0.31 -12.87 7.62
N LEU A 162 0.10 -13.35 6.38
CA LEU A 162 -0.56 -14.63 6.10
C LEU A 162 0.41 -15.82 5.99
N GLY A 163 1.72 -15.61 6.14
CA GLY A 163 2.73 -16.66 5.94
C GLY A 163 2.78 -17.21 4.51
N LEU A 164 2.48 -16.37 3.52
CA LEU A 164 2.47 -16.72 2.11
C LEU A 164 3.79 -16.35 1.43
N GLU A 165 4.18 -17.16 0.45
CA GLU A 165 5.24 -16.83 -0.49
C GLU A 165 4.90 -15.58 -1.32
N LEU A 166 5.91 -14.83 -1.74
CA LEU A 166 5.75 -13.63 -2.58
C LEU A 166 5.15 -13.94 -3.96
N SER A 167 5.18 -15.21 -4.41
CA SER A 167 4.47 -15.64 -5.62
C SER A 167 2.94 -15.48 -5.50
N SER A 168 2.41 -15.33 -4.27
CA SER A 168 1.00 -15.02 -4.00
C SER A 168 0.65 -13.53 -4.12
N PHE A 169 1.58 -12.67 -4.52
CA PHE A 169 1.41 -11.21 -4.60
C PHE A 169 0.11 -10.76 -5.29
N TRP A 170 -0.27 -11.40 -6.40
CA TRP A 170 -1.49 -11.06 -7.15
C TRP A 170 -2.78 -11.68 -6.63
N LYS A 171 -2.75 -12.43 -5.52
CA LYS A 171 -3.98 -12.93 -4.88
C LYS A 171 -4.75 -11.84 -4.15
N PHE A 172 -4.13 -10.68 -3.92
CA PHE A 172 -4.74 -9.55 -3.25
C PHE A 172 -4.94 -8.40 -4.24
N LYS A 173 -6.18 -7.94 -4.38
CA LYS A 173 -6.42 -6.60 -4.93
C LYS A 173 -6.14 -5.57 -3.81
N GLN A 174 -5.61 -4.41 -4.16
CA GLN A 174 -5.52 -3.26 -3.26
C GLN A 174 -6.04 -2.05 -4.02
N GLY A 175 -7.29 -1.67 -3.81
CA GLY A 175 -7.90 -0.47 -4.39
C GLY A 175 -7.32 0.81 -3.81
N ASN A 176 -7.42 1.93 -4.53
CA ASN A 176 -7.03 3.23 -3.98
C ASN A 176 -7.92 3.58 -2.78
N GLY A 177 -7.31 4.00 -1.66
CA GLY A 177 -8.02 4.25 -0.41
C GLY A 177 -8.51 2.99 0.33
N CYS A 178 -8.12 1.78 -0.09
CA CYS A 178 -8.60 0.57 0.57
C CYS A 178 -8.07 0.43 2.00
N ILE A 179 -8.84 -0.28 2.82
CA ILE A 179 -8.51 -0.59 4.22
C ILE A 179 -8.24 -2.08 4.37
N ASN A 180 -7.16 -2.41 5.05
CA ASN A 180 -6.90 -3.75 5.58
C ASN A 180 -6.77 -3.63 7.11
N ILE A 181 -7.22 -4.65 7.85
CA ILE A 181 -7.12 -4.69 9.31
C ILE A 181 -6.39 -5.96 9.71
N ILE A 182 -5.31 -5.79 10.47
CA ILE A 182 -4.49 -6.86 10.98
C ILE A 182 -4.40 -6.72 12.50
N ASP A 183 -4.81 -7.75 13.23
CA ASP A 183 -4.61 -7.85 14.67
C ASP A 183 -3.36 -8.67 14.95
N VAL A 184 -2.37 -8.03 15.58
CA VAL A 184 -1.13 -8.67 16.00
C VAL A 184 -1.25 -9.09 17.45
N LEU A 185 -1.37 -10.39 17.69
CA LEU A 185 -1.52 -10.94 19.05
C LEU A 185 -0.16 -10.95 19.77
N ASP A 186 0.87 -11.39 19.05
CA ASP A 186 2.29 -11.35 19.41
C ASP A 186 3.15 -11.38 18.13
N ARG A 187 4.48 -11.42 18.27
CA ARG A 187 5.44 -11.33 17.14
C ARG A 187 5.22 -12.36 16.03
N ASN A 188 4.59 -13.50 16.30
CA ASN A 188 4.43 -14.59 15.34
C ASN A 188 2.97 -14.91 15.01
N ASN A 189 2.02 -14.21 15.65
CA ASN A 189 0.60 -14.52 15.56
C ASN A 189 -0.18 -13.31 15.04
N PHE A 190 -0.46 -13.33 13.74
CA PHE A 190 -1.25 -12.33 13.04
C PHE A 190 -2.65 -12.86 12.73
N MET A 191 -3.64 -11.99 12.81
CA MET A 191 -5.01 -12.27 12.40
C MET A 191 -5.47 -11.22 11.39
N ILE A 192 -5.78 -11.65 10.18
CA ILE A 192 -6.34 -10.78 9.14
C ILE A 192 -7.84 -10.65 9.35
N MET A 193 -8.28 -9.46 9.73
CA MET A 193 -9.68 -9.14 10.03
C MET A 193 -10.41 -8.57 8.81
N LEU A 194 -9.67 -7.89 7.93
CA LEU A 194 -10.21 -7.23 6.74
C LEU A 194 -9.13 -7.11 5.67
N VAL A 195 -9.49 -7.34 4.41
CA VAL A 195 -8.61 -7.15 3.25
C VAL A 195 -9.36 -6.38 2.18
N ASN A 196 -8.74 -5.31 1.68
CA ASN A 196 -9.22 -4.51 0.56
C ASN A 196 -10.65 -3.96 0.73
N ASP A 197 -11.04 -3.47 1.91
CA ASP A 197 -12.33 -2.80 2.07
C ASP A 197 -12.32 -1.42 1.41
N THR A 198 -13.15 -1.26 0.39
CA THR A 198 -13.43 0.00 -0.29
C THR A 198 -14.90 0.39 -0.17
N CYS A 199 -15.68 -0.23 0.72
CA CYS A 199 -17.13 -0.01 0.80
C CYS A 199 -17.51 1.45 1.05
N HIS A 200 -16.66 2.19 1.76
CA HIS A 200 -16.82 3.63 2.00
C HIS A 200 -16.78 4.46 0.71
N LEU A 201 -16.31 3.89 -0.41
CA LEU A 201 -16.21 4.52 -1.74
C LEU A 201 -17.42 4.26 -2.66
N GLY A 202 -18.42 3.48 -2.23
CA GLY A 202 -19.75 3.47 -2.87
C GLY A 202 -20.32 2.09 -3.22
N GLY A 203 -19.64 0.99 -2.89
CA GLY A 203 -20.17 -0.35 -3.15
C GLY A 203 -19.32 -1.48 -2.55
N ILE A 204 -19.87 -2.69 -2.52
CA ILE A 204 -19.19 -3.91 -2.02
C ILE A 204 -18.14 -4.40 -3.02
N VAL A 205 -18.32 -4.13 -4.32
CA VAL A 205 -17.37 -4.46 -5.38
C VAL A 205 -16.47 -3.26 -5.62
N ASP A 206 -15.17 -3.46 -5.44
CA ASP A 206 -14.15 -2.43 -5.66
C ASP A 206 -14.01 -2.07 -7.14
N SER A 207 -14.33 -0.82 -7.48
CA SER A 207 -14.21 -0.22 -8.81
C SER A 207 -13.06 0.79 -8.93
N THR A 208 -12.20 0.91 -7.91
CA THR A 208 -11.05 1.83 -7.95
C THR A 208 -9.94 1.29 -8.85
N ALA A 209 -9.01 2.15 -9.27
CA ALA A 209 -7.94 1.78 -10.20
C ALA A 209 -7.07 0.62 -9.65
N GLU A 210 -6.88 -0.41 -10.47
CA GLU A 210 -6.18 -1.66 -10.12
C GLU A 210 -4.66 -1.51 -9.86
N GLY A 211 -4.12 -0.29 -9.94
CA GLY A 211 -2.70 -0.03 -9.76
C GLY A 211 -1.88 -0.48 -10.97
N ALA A 212 -0.73 -1.12 -10.72
CA ALA A 212 0.20 -1.55 -11.76
C ALA A 212 -0.23 -2.82 -12.53
N LEU A 213 -1.43 -3.35 -12.24
CA LEU A 213 -2.17 -4.33 -13.08
C LEU A 213 -3.15 -3.64 -13.98
#